data_AF-A0A3D3P5A0-F1
#
_entry.id   AF-A0A3D3P5A0-F1
#
_cell.length_a   1.000
_cell.length_b   1.000
_cell.length_c   1.000
_cell.angle_alpha   90.00
_cell.angle_beta   90.00
_cell.angle_gamma   90.00
#
_symmetry.space_group_name_H-M   'P 1'
#
loop_
_entity.id
_entity.type
_entity.pdbx_description
1 polymer ?
#
loop_
_entity_poly.entity_id
_entity_poly.type
_entity_poly.pdbx_seq_one_letter_code
_entity_poly.pdbx_strand_id
1 'polypeptide(L)'
;EVAGFFWWQGDRDSRSEALSQRYEKNLVNLIKSLRKDFKAPNAKFVTASLGQTKQGSTDGGGKILDAMLAVDGESGKYPEFKGNVAAVYTHPLSEGGSSGGHYSGNAETYMNVGDAMGKAMVELLKK
;
A
#
# COMPACT_ATOMS: atom_id res chain seq x y z
N GLU A 1 14.22 -1.30 18.05
CA GLU A 1 13.58 -2.29 17.15
C GLU A 1 12.81 -1.54 16.06
N VAL A 2 12.72 -2.12 14.85
CA VAL A 2 11.85 -1.58 13.79
C VAL A 2 10.46 -2.19 13.94
N ALA A 3 9.48 -1.40 14.38
CA ALA A 3 8.11 -1.87 14.62
C ALA A 3 7.34 -2.13 13.31
N GLY A 4 7.62 -1.35 12.27
CA GLY A 4 6.96 -1.51 10.98
C GLY A 4 7.37 -0.49 9.94
N PHE A 5 6.80 -0.63 8.75
CA PHE A 5 7.04 0.21 7.59
C PHE A 5 5.73 0.75 7.01
N PHE A 6 5.79 1.96 6.48
CA PHE A 6 4.72 2.56 5.69
C PHE A 6 5.18 2.69 4.23
N TRP A 7 4.32 2.31 3.29
CA TRP A 7 4.59 2.39 1.87
C TRP A 7 3.43 3.04 1.12
N TRP A 8 3.69 4.19 0.50
CA TRP A 8 2.73 4.87 -0.37
C TRP A 8 3.40 5.24 -1.68
N GLN A 9 3.29 4.34 -2.65
CA GLN A 9 3.89 4.46 -3.98
C GLN A 9 3.00 3.70 -4.97
N GLY A 10 3.26 3.84 -6.26
CA GLY A 10 2.65 3.05 -7.32
C GLY A 10 2.43 3.86 -8.59
N ASP A 11 2.47 5.18 -8.48
CA ASP A 11 2.22 6.09 -9.61
C ASP A 11 3.12 5.80 -10.80
N ARG A 12 4.42 5.58 -10.56
CA ARG A 12 5.33 5.40 -11.70
C ARG A 12 5.06 4.07 -12.41
N ASP A 13 4.83 3.01 -11.65
CA ASP A 13 4.55 1.67 -12.15
C ASP A 13 3.19 1.59 -12.88
N SER A 14 2.21 2.44 -12.51
CA SER A 14 0.89 2.46 -13.15
C SER A 14 0.93 2.91 -14.61
N ARG A 15 1.99 3.63 -15.00
CA ARG A 15 2.18 4.19 -16.35
C ARG A 15 2.75 3.19 -17.35
N SER A 16 2.99 1.95 -16.95
CA SER A 16 3.51 0.90 -17.83
C SER A 16 2.83 -0.43 -17.51
N GLU A 17 2.25 -1.05 -18.55
CA GLU A 17 1.63 -2.37 -18.45
C GLU A 17 2.60 -3.40 -17.86
N ALA A 18 3.83 -3.44 -18.36
CA ALA A 18 4.85 -4.38 -17.90
C ALA A 18 5.24 -4.19 -16.42
N LEU A 19 5.19 -2.95 -15.91
CA LEU A 19 5.49 -2.65 -14.51
C LEU A 19 4.29 -2.97 -13.61
N SER A 20 3.11 -2.47 -13.98
CA SER A 20 1.87 -2.69 -13.22
C SER A 20 1.54 -4.18 -13.03
N GLN A 21 1.75 -5.02 -14.05
CA GLN A 21 1.55 -6.48 -13.97
C GLN A 21 2.51 -7.18 -12.98
N ARG A 22 3.66 -6.57 -12.67
CA ARG A 22 4.66 -7.14 -11.75
C ARG A 22 4.58 -6.54 -10.34
N TYR A 23 3.71 -5.57 -10.12
CA TYR A 23 3.68 -4.80 -8.87
C TYR A 23 3.48 -5.69 -7.64
N GLU A 24 2.54 -6.65 -7.69
CA GLU A 24 2.29 -7.58 -6.58
C GLU A 24 3.54 -8.36 -6.19
N LYS A 25 4.19 -9.01 -7.17
CA LYS A 25 5.43 -9.77 -6.95
C LYS A 25 6.53 -8.89 -6.37
N ASN A 26 6.67 -7.67 -6.88
CA ASN A 26 7.69 -6.74 -6.43
C ASN A 26 7.41 -6.22 -5.01
N LEU A 27 6.14 -5.96 -4.67
CA LEU A 27 5.72 -5.53 -3.35
C LEU A 27 5.97 -6.62 -2.30
N VAL A 28 5.63 -7.87 -2.60
CA VAL A 28 5.97 -9.03 -1.74
C VAL A 28 7.49 -9.11 -1.49
N ASN A 29 8.29 -8.94 -2.54
CA ASN A 29 9.75 -8.93 -2.43
C ASN A 29 10.26 -7.77 -1.59
N LEU A 30 9.71 -6.56 -1.78
CA LEU A 30 10.06 -5.38 -0.99
C LEU A 30 9.83 -5.62 0.51
N ILE A 31 8.64 -6.12 0.87
CA ILE A 31 8.28 -6.43 2.27
C ILE A 31 9.29 -7.41 2.88
N LYS A 32 9.62 -8.48 2.16
CA LYS A 32 10.56 -9.51 2.62
C LYS A 32 11.99 -8.97 2.74
N SER A 33 12.44 -8.18 1.78
CA SER A 33 13.78 -7.57 1.79
C SER A 33 13.94 -6.57 2.94
N LEU A 34 12.98 -5.67 3.15
CA LEU A 34 13.04 -4.73 4.27
C LEU A 34 13.14 -5.43 5.63
N ARG A 35 12.32 -6.46 5.86
CA ARG A 35 12.40 -7.26 7.09
C ARG A 35 13.75 -7.94 7.26
N LYS A 36 14.32 -8.47 6.18
CA LYS A 36 15.65 -9.12 6.20
C LYS A 36 16.76 -8.12 6.50
N ASP A 37 16.82 -7.02 5.76
CA ASP A 37 17.93 -6.05 5.82
C ASP A 37 17.96 -5.32 7.18
N PHE A 38 16.80 -5.02 7.74
CA PHE A 38 16.68 -4.43 9.07
C PHE A 38 16.68 -5.46 10.21
N LYS A 39 16.86 -6.76 9.91
CA LYS A 39 16.80 -7.87 10.88
C LYS A 39 15.54 -7.84 11.75
N ALA A 40 14.40 -7.51 11.13
CA ALA A 40 13.12 -7.27 11.77
C ALA A 40 12.03 -8.18 11.16
N PRO A 41 12.06 -9.51 11.42
CA PRO A 41 11.17 -10.47 10.75
C PRO A 41 9.67 -10.24 11.04
N ASN A 42 9.37 -9.61 12.18
CA ASN A 42 8.00 -9.35 12.64
C ASN A 42 7.55 -7.90 12.39
N ALA A 43 8.38 -7.06 11.77
CA ALA A 43 8.02 -5.68 11.47
C ALA A 43 6.75 -5.65 10.61
N LYS A 44 5.73 -4.94 11.09
CA LYS A 44 4.44 -4.81 10.40
C LYS A 44 4.61 -3.97 9.13
N PHE A 45 3.70 -4.09 8.18
CA PHE A 45 3.77 -3.33 6.92
C PHE A 45 2.40 -2.79 6.54
N VAL A 46 2.32 -1.49 6.26
CA VAL A 46 1.09 -0.86 5.79
C VAL A 46 1.35 -0.21 4.44
N THR A 47 0.62 -0.66 3.42
CA THR A 47 0.62 -0.05 2.08
C THR A 47 -0.64 0.80 1.88
N ALA A 48 -0.55 1.85 1.07
CA ALA A 48 -1.69 2.66 0.68
C ALA A 48 -1.81 2.77 -0.85
N SER A 49 -3.03 2.70 -1.37
CA SER A 49 -3.29 2.85 -2.81
C SER A 49 -3.14 4.30 -3.29
N LEU A 50 -3.24 4.51 -4.61
CA LEU A 50 -3.28 5.85 -5.20
C LEU A 50 -4.68 6.44 -5.07
N GLY A 51 -4.78 7.68 -4.57
CA GLY A 51 -6.08 8.31 -4.26
C GLY A 51 -7.00 8.48 -5.47
N GLN A 52 -6.46 8.63 -6.68
CA GLN A 52 -7.27 8.75 -7.88
C GLN A 52 -7.86 7.42 -8.39
N THR A 53 -7.39 6.27 -7.91
CA THR A 53 -7.73 4.96 -8.48
C THR A 53 -8.94 4.35 -7.79
N LYS A 54 -10.00 4.11 -8.56
CA LYS A 54 -11.23 3.45 -8.08
C LYS A 54 -11.10 1.93 -8.13
N GLN A 55 -11.70 1.23 -7.17
CA GLN A 55 -11.94 -0.22 -7.27
C GLN A 55 -12.67 -0.56 -8.58
N GLY A 56 -12.23 -1.64 -9.24
CA GLY A 56 -12.76 -2.05 -10.55
C GLY A 56 -12.14 -1.33 -11.76
N SER A 57 -11.21 -0.38 -11.55
CA SER A 57 -10.42 0.17 -12.65
C SER A 57 -9.60 -0.94 -13.32
N THR A 58 -9.51 -0.92 -14.65
CA THR A 58 -8.82 -1.97 -15.43
C THR A 58 -7.46 -1.52 -16.00
N ASP A 59 -7.10 -0.26 -15.76
CA ASP A 59 -5.83 0.33 -16.16
C ASP A 59 -4.68 -0.09 -15.22
N GLY A 60 -3.48 0.46 -15.46
CA GLY A 60 -2.32 0.17 -14.61
C GLY A 60 -2.50 0.61 -13.15
N GLY A 61 -3.32 1.62 -12.88
CA GLY A 61 -3.68 2.02 -11.52
C GLY A 61 -4.52 0.94 -10.85
N GLY A 62 -5.54 0.44 -11.54
CA GLY A 62 -6.37 -0.68 -11.09
C GLY A 62 -5.57 -1.93 -10.75
N LYS A 63 -4.63 -2.33 -11.62
CA LYS A 63 -3.73 -3.47 -11.38
C LYS A 63 -2.88 -3.31 -10.13
N ILE A 64 -2.40 -2.10 -9.86
CA ILE A 64 -1.63 -1.79 -8.65
C ILE A 64 -2.51 -1.81 -7.40
N LEU A 65 -3.73 -1.29 -7.49
CA LEU A 65 -4.70 -1.38 -6.40
C LEU A 65 -4.99 -2.84 -6.07
N ASP A 66 -5.29 -3.68 -7.06
CA ASP A 66 -5.53 -5.11 -6.87
C ASP A 66 -4.31 -5.80 -6.25
N ALA A 67 -3.11 -5.49 -6.72
CA ALA A 67 -1.86 -6.01 -6.16
C ALA A 67 -1.66 -5.65 -4.68
N MET A 68 -1.99 -4.42 -4.28
CA MET A 68 -1.92 -3.99 -2.88
C MET A 68 -2.95 -4.69 -2.01
N LEU A 69 -4.20 -4.80 -2.47
CA LEU A 69 -5.25 -5.52 -1.77
C LEU A 69 -4.96 -7.03 -1.67
N ALA A 70 -4.26 -7.59 -2.66
CA ALA A 70 -3.85 -8.98 -2.64
C ALA A 70 -2.82 -9.30 -1.56
N VAL A 71 -1.90 -8.37 -1.23
CA VAL A 71 -0.90 -8.58 -0.16
C VAL A 71 -1.44 -8.28 1.25
N ASP A 72 -2.65 -7.73 1.37
CA ASP A 72 -3.32 -7.55 2.66
C ASP A 72 -3.44 -8.89 3.40
N GLY A 73 -3.17 -8.88 4.71
CA GLY A 73 -3.19 -10.10 5.52
C GLY A 73 -4.56 -10.78 5.62
N GLU A 74 -5.65 -10.04 5.39
CA GLU A 74 -7.02 -10.56 5.42
C GLU A 74 -7.47 -11.09 4.04
N SER A 75 -6.68 -10.87 2.96
CA SER A 75 -6.99 -11.40 1.61
C SER A 75 -6.91 -12.92 1.53
N GLY A 76 -6.10 -13.54 2.40
CA GLY A 76 -5.80 -14.98 2.41
C GLY A 76 -4.85 -15.45 1.31
N LYS A 77 -4.43 -14.59 0.36
CA LYS A 77 -3.55 -14.98 -0.76
C LYS A 77 -2.12 -15.30 -0.31
N TYR A 78 -1.63 -14.57 0.69
CA TYR A 78 -0.30 -14.75 1.28
C TYR A 78 -0.43 -15.11 2.77
N PRO A 79 -0.44 -16.41 3.13
CA PRO A 79 -0.60 -16.83 4.51
C PRO A 79 0.43 -16.21 5.47
N GLU A 80 1.65 -15.92 5.00
CA GLU A 80 2.69 -15.27 5.81
C GLU A 80 2.38 -13.81 6.19
N PHE A 81 1.41 -13.19 5.51
CA PHE A 81 1.03 -11.78 5.73
C PHE A 81 -0.17 -11.63 6.66
N LYS A 82 -0.83 -12.72 7.03
CA LYS A 82 -1.93 -12.71 8.00
C LYS A 82 -1.50 -12.05 9.32
N GLY A 83 -2.21 -10.99 9.72
CA GLY A 83 -1.91 -10.22 10.92
C GLY A 83 -0.61 -9.39 10.89
N ASN A 84 0.06 -9.31 9.74
CA ASN A 84 1.37 -8.64 9.59
C ASN A 84 1.43 -7.58 8.49
N VAL A 85 0.50 -7.60 7.54
CA VAL A 85 0.41 -6.63 6.44
C VAL A 85 -1.02 -6.11 6.33
N ALA A 86 -1.18 -4.81 6.10
CA ALA A 86 -2.46 -4.18 5.79
C ALA A 86 -2.36 -3.28 4.56
N ALA A 87 -3.44 -3.18 3.79
CA ALA A 87 -3.58 -2.32 2.64
C ALA A 87 -4.74 -1.32 2.85
N VAL A 88 -4.41 -0.02 2.78
CA VAL A 88 -5.38 1.06 2.91
C VAL A 88 -5.86 1.48 1.53
N TYR A 89 -7.18 1.36 1.30
CA TYR A 89 -7.83 1.91 0.11
C TYR A 89 -8.09 3.40 0.28
N THR A 90 -7.36 4.22 -0.48
CA THR A 90 -7.27 5.67 -0.29
C THR A 90 -8.21 6.49 -1.17
N HIS A 91 -8.91 5.88 -2.13
CA HIS A 91 -9.80 6.63 -3.02
C HIS A 91 -10.85 7.47 -2.28
N PRO A 92 -11.56 6.94 -1.26
CA PRO A 92 -12.55 7.72 -0.51
C PRO A 92 -11.92 8.73 0.46
N LEU A 93 -10.60 8.71 0.64
CA LEU A 93 -9.85 9.58 1.56
C LEU A 93 -9.19 10.76 0.84
N SER A 94 -9.20 10.74 -0.50
CA SER A 94 -8.52 11.72 -1.35
C SER A 94 -9.49 12.81 -1.77
N GLU A 95 -9.16 14.06 -1.46
CA GLU A 95 -9.93 15.25 -1.85
C GLU A 95 -9.69 15.68 -3.31
N GLY A 96 -9.38 14.73 -4.18
CA GLY A 96 -9.03 14.95 -5.59
C GLY A 96 -7.53 15.12 -5.88
N GLY A 97 -7.24 15.53 -7.12
CA GLY A 97 -5.88 15.49 -7.68
C GLY A 97 -5.44 14.07 -8.05
N SER A 98 -4.18 13.94 -8.46
CA SER A 98 -3.56 12.64 -8.76
C SER A 98 -2.21 12.52 -8.09
N SER A 99 -1.76 11.29 -7.83
CA SER A 99 -0.43 11.06 -7.26
C SER A 99 0.70 11.67 -8.10
N GLY A 100 0.57 11.72 -9.43
CA GLY A 100 1.57 12.31 -10.31
C GLY A 100 1.63 13.83 -10.23
N GLY A 101 0.52 14.47 -9.83
CA GLY A 101 0.46 15.88 -9.47
C GLY A 101 0.57 16.11 -7.96
N HIS A 102 1.01 15.10 -7.19
CA HIS A 102 1.13 15.16 -5.73
C HIS A 102 -0.15 15.66 -5.04
N TYR A 103 -1.31 15.16 -5.49
CA TYR A 103 -2.63 15.52 -4.98
C TYR A 103 -2.86 17.05 -4.93
N SER A 104 -2.25 17.78 -5.86
CA SER A 104 -2.26 19.25 -5.92
C SER A 104 -1.77 19.94 -4.64
N GLY A 105 -0.97 19.26 -3.82
CA GLY A 105 -0.54 19.74 -2.51
C GLY A 105 -1.68 19.80 -1.47
N ASN A 106 -2.78 19.09 -1.68
CA ASN A 106 -3.92 19.09 -0.75
C ASN A 106 -3.53 18.41 0.58
N ALA A 107 -3.36 19.22 1.63
CA ALA A 107 -2.93 18.76 2.96
C ALA A 107 -3.93 17.80 3.62
N GLU A 108 -5.23 17.92 3.32
CA GLU A 108 -6.27 17.06 3.86
C GLU A 108 -6.16 15.63 3.31
N THR A 109 -5.90 15.45 2.01
CA THR A 109 -5.58 14.13 1.43
C THR A 109 -4.40 13.48 2.14
N TYR A 110 -3.31 14.22 2.39
CA TYR A 110 -2.14 13.70 3.10
C TYR A 110 -2.47 13.30 4.54
N MET A 111 -3.24 14.13 5.25
CA MET A 111 -3.67 13.84 6.61
C MET A 111 -4.58 12.61 6.68
N ASN A 112 -5.61 12.54 5.83
CA ASN A 112 -6.58 11.45 5.80
C ASN A 112 -5.90 10.10 5.49
N VAL A 113 -4.98 10.08 4.50
CA VAL A 113 -4.23 8.86 4.17
C VAL A 113 -3.27 8.49 5.31
N GLY A 114 -2.55 9.46 5.87
CA GLY A 114 -1.63 9.23 6.99
C GLY A 114 -2.33 8.69 8.24
N ASP A 115 -3.47 9.27 8.61
CA ASP A 115 -4.29 8.83 9.75
C ASP A 115 -4.83 7.41 9.53
N ALA A 116 -5.35 7.11 8.34
CA ALA A 116 -5.82 5.76 8.00
C ALA A 116 -4.70 4.72 8.04
N MET A 117 -3.53 5.03 7.49
CA MET A 117 -2.35 4.15 7.58
C MET A 117 -1.91 3.95 9.03
N GLY A 118 -1.86 5.03 9.82
CA GLY A 118 -1.49 4.98 11.23
C GLY A 118 -2.43 4.10 12.06
N LYS A 119 -3.74 4.24 11.87
CA LYS A 119 -4.76 3.38 12.50
C LYS A 119 -4.56 1.92 12.12
N ALA A 120 -4.34 1.62 10.84
CA ALA A 120 -4.07 0.26 10.39
C ALA A 120 -2.80 -0.33 11.04
N MET A 121 -1.74 0.47 11.18
CA MET A 121 -0.52 0.05 11.87
C MET A 121 -0.77 -0.25 13.35
N VAL A 122 -1.51 0.60 14.05
CA VAL A 122 -1.88 0.37 15.46
C VAL A 122 -2.66 -0.93 15.63
N GLU A 123 -3.61 -1.23 14.75
CA GLU A 123 -4.34 -2.51 14.80
C GLU A 123 -3.44 -3.72 14.52
N LEU A 124 -2.49 -3.61 13.58
CA LEU A 124 -1.51 -4.66 13.35
C LEU A 124 -0.59 -4.89 14.55
N LEU A 125 -0.20 -3.84 15.27
CA LEU A 125 0.68 -3.92 16.44
C LEU A 125 -0.01 -4.49 17.69
N LYS A 126 -1.34 -4.54 17.72
CA LYS A 126 -2.11 -5.22 18.78
C LYS A 126 -2.20 -6.74 18.59
N LYS A 127 -1.85 -7.25 17.41
CA LYS A 127 -1.84 -8.68 17.05
C LYS A 127 -0.47 -9.29 17.27
#